data_AF-A0A7C3KYU3-F1
#
_entry.id   AF-A0A7C3KYU3-F1
#
_cell.length_a   1.000
_cell.length_b   1.000
_cell.length_c   1.000
_cell.angle_alpha   90.00
_cell.angle_beta   90.00
_cell.angle_gamma   90.00
#
_symmetry.space_group_name_H-M   'P 1'
#
loop_
_entity.id
_entity.type
_entity.pdbx_description
1 polymer ?
#
loop_
_entity_poly.entity_id
_entity_poly.type
_entity_poly.pdbx_seq_one_letter_code
_entity_poly.pdbx_strand_id
1 'polypeptide(L)'
;VITPAIRALIRDDKVHQIYSLMQSGKKFGMQTLNDALYQLYVAREVTEEECLRTSSDPNEFLRMIGRSPLDDEGSDHKNGRLAGAGRK
;
A
#
# COMPACT_ATOMS: atom_id res chain seq x y z
N VAL A 1 -1.85 22.68 1.98
CA VAL A 1 -1.50 23.40 0.73
C VAL A 1 -2.37 22.87 -0.39
N ILE A 2 -3.09 23.73 -1.14
CA ILE A 2 -3.87 23.32 -2.32
C ILE A 2 -3.23 23.94 -3.55
N THR A 3 -2.67 23.09 -4.42
CA THR A 3 -2.08 23.53 -5.68
C THR A 3 -3.18 23.77 -6.73
N PRO A 4 -2.94 24.67 -7.70
CA PRO A 4 -3.88 24.91 -8.80
C PRO A 4 -4.22 23.63 -9.59
N ALA A 5 -3.29 22.67 -9.67
CA ALA A 5 -3.50 21.37 -10.31
C ALA A 5 -4.60 20.53 -9.63
N ILE A 6 -4.62 20.46 -8.29
CA ILE A 6 -5.66 19.73 -7.56
C ILE A 6 -7.03 20.37 -7.78
N ARG A 7 -7.10 21.71 -7.81
CA ARG A 7 -8.34 22.44 -8.07
C ARG A 7 -8.90 22.13 -9.46
N ALA A 8 -8.05 21.97 -10.47
CA ALA A 8 -8.46 21.58 -11.82
C ALA A 8 -9.02 20.15 -11.84
N LEU A 9 -8.35 19.20 -11.19
CA LEU A 9 -8.80 17.80 -11.13
C LEU A 9 -10.14 17.61 -10.43
N ILE A 10 -10.45 18.42 -9.42
CA ILE A 10 -11.76 18.40 -8.74
C ILE A 10 -12.87 18.85 -9.69
N ARG A 11 -12.63 19.80 -10.60
CA ARG A 11 -13.63 20.23 -11.59
C ARG A 11 -13.86 19.21 -12.70
N ASP A 12 -12.83 18.43 -13.01
CA ASP A 12 -12.84 17.41 -14.06
C ASP A 12 -13.32 16.02 -13.57
N ASP A 13 -13.78 15.88 -12.32
CA ASP A 13 -14.16 14.60 -11.68
C ASP A 13 -13.04 13.53 -11.70
N LYS A 14 -11.78 13.95 -11.79
CA LYS A 14 -10.60 13.07 -11.83
C LYS A 14 -10.02 12.85 -10.43
N VAL A 15 -10.87 12.50 -9.47
CA VAL A 15 -10.50 12.35 -8.04
C VAL A 15 -9.41 11.29 -7.83
N HIS A 16 -9.42 10.22 -8.61
CA HIS A 16 -8.40 9.16 -8.56
C HIS A 16 -6.98 9.67 -8.87
N GLN A 17 -6.84 10.70 -9.73
CA GLN A 17 -5.53 11.26 -10.08
C GLN A 17 -4.95 12.15 -8.97
N ILE A 18 -5.81 12.63 -8.05
CA ILE A 18 -5.38 13.42 -6.90
C ILE A 18 -4.42 12.59 -6.05
N TYR A 19 -4.63 11.27 -5.94
CA TYR A 19 -3.74 10.38 -5.19
C TYR A 19 -2.30 10.39 -5.73
N SER A 20 -2.12 10.21 -7.03
CA SER A 20 -0.80 10.26 -7.68
C SER A 20 -0.12 11.63 -7.57
N LEU A 21 -0.91 12.71 -7.62
CA LEU A 21 -0.40 14.07 -7.41
C LEU A 21 -0.05 14.35 -5.96
N MET A 22 -0.77 13.78 -4.99
CA MET A 22 -0.41 13.87 -3.57
C MET A 22 0.91 13.15 -3.29
N GLN A 23 1.12 11.96 -3.86
CA GLN A 23 2.40 11.24 -3.74
C GLN A 23 3.56 12.04 -4.36
N SER A 24 3.36 12.60 -5.55
CA SER A 24 4.36 13.45 -6.23
C SER A 24 4.57 14.78 -5.51
N GLY A 25 3.52 15.28 -4.86
CA GLY A 25 3.45 16.54 -4.15
C GLY A 25 4.03 16.52 -2.74
N LYS A 26 4.61 15.40 -2.27
CA LYS A 26 5.27 15.32 -0.95
C LYS A 26 6.26 16.47 -0.72
N LYS A 27 6.99 16.86 -1.76
CA LYS A 27 7.95 17.99 -1.71
C LYS A 27 7.30 19.35 -1.42
N PHE A 28 6.02 19.49 -1.72
CA PHE A 28 5.22 20.70 -1.47
C PHE A 28 4.43 20.62 -0.14
N GLY A 29 4.79 19.67 0.74
CA GLY A 29 4.11 19.45 2.02
C GLY A 29 2.75 18.76 1.88
N MET A 30 2.51 18.02 0.79
CA MET A 30 1.36 17.13 0.71
C MET A 30 1.66 15.85 1.47
N GLN A 31 0.66 15.35 2.19
CA GLN A 31 0.78 14.16 3.01
C GLN A 31 -0.42 13.25 2.76
N THR A 32 -0.16 11.97 2.51
CA THR A 32 -1.20 10.94 2.45
C THR A 32 -1.41 10.36 3.84
N LEU A 33 -2.56 9.71 4.08
CA LEU A 33 -2.84 9.02 5.33
C LEU A 33 -1.73 8.00 5.68
N ASN A 34 -1.29 7.21 4.69
CA ASN A 34 -0.22 6.23 4.88
C ASN A 34 1.11 6.88 5.27
N ASP A 35 1.42 8.07 4.76
CA ASP A 35 2.63 8.80 5.14
C ASP A 35 2.57 9.30 6.59
N ALA A 36 1.40 9.78 7.04
CA ALA A 36 1.17 10.14 8.44
C ALA A 36 1.28 8.93 9.37
N LEU A 37 0.65 7.81 9.00
CA LEU A 37 0.75 6.55 9.75
C LEU A 37 2.19 6.04 9.82
N TYR A 38 2.94 6.14 8.72
CA TYR A 38 4.36 5.79 8.68
C TYR A 38 5.19 6.64 9.65
N GLN A 39 4.97 7.96 9.66
CA GLN A 39 5.65 8.86 10.60
C GLN A 39 5.34 8.52 12.06
N LEU A 40 4.07 8.25 12.39
CA LEU A 40 3.66 7.85 13.74
C LEU A 40 4.25 6.50 14.14
N TYR A 41 4.33 5.55 13.21
CA TYR A 41 4.96 4.24 13.43
C TYR A 41 6.46 4.37 13.71
N VAL A 42 7.17 5.19 12.92
CA VAL A 42 8.60 5.49 13.14
C VAL A 42 8.81 6.21 14.48
N ALA A 43 7.88 7.09 14.88
CA ALA A 43 7.87 7.73 16.18
C ALA A 43 7.49 6.78 17.34
N ARG A 44 7.06 5.54 17.05
CA ARG A 44 6.58 4.53 18.00
C ARG A 44 5.36 4.97 18.82
N GLU A 45 4.58 5.89 18.29
CA GLU A 45 3.31 6.36 18.90
C GLU A 45 2.15 5.39 18.65
N VAL A 46 2.26 4.57 17.59
CA VAL A 46 1.22 3.63 17.15
C VAL A 46 1.83 2.28 16.82
N THR A 47 1.06 1.19 17.02
CA THR A 47 1.49 -0.16 16.65
C THR A 47 1.16 -0.47 15.20
N GLU A 48 1.87 -1.46 14.63
CA GLU A 48 1.65 -1.93 13.25
C GLU A 48 0.18 -2.33 13.03
N GLU A 49 -0.41 -3.05 13.98
CA GLU A 49 -1.80 -3.53 13.92
C GLU A 49 -2.83 -2.39 13.87
N GLU A 50 -2.60 -1.32 14.64
CA GLU A 50 -3.45 -0.13 14.65
C GLU A 50 -3.38 0.63 13.32
N CYS A 51 -2.18 0.72 12.74
CA CYS A 51 -1.97 1.29 11.41
C CYS A 51 -2.64 0.46 10.32
N LEU A 52 -2.54 -0.87 10.38
CA LEU A 52 -3.17 -1.77 9.42
C LEU A 52 -4.70 -1.67 9.45
N ARG A 53 -5.29 -1.50 10.63
CA ARG A 53 -6.73 -1.33 10.77
C ARG A 53 -7.23 0.04 10.27
N THR A 54 -6.40 1.07 10.35
CA THR A 54 -6.77 2.46 10.03
C THR A 54 -6.43 2.86 8.59
N SER A 55 -5.40 2.25 8.00
CA SER A 55 -4.95 2.53 6.65
C SER A 55 -6.00 2.12 5.62
N SER A 56 -6.18 2.94 4.58
CA SER A 56 -7.02 2.58 3.43
C SER A 56 -6.45 1.41 2.61
N ASP A 57 -5.12 1.25 2.61
CA ASP A 57 -4.39 0.23 1.85
C ASP A 57 -3.27 -0.37 2.74
N PRO A 58 -3.58 -1.38 3.57
CA PRO A 58 -2.62 -1.98 4.50
C PRO A 58 -1.38 -2.55 3.80
N ASN A 59 -1.55 -3.08 2.59
CA ASN A 59 -0.44 -3.58 1.77
C ASN A 59 0.52 -2.46 1.32
N GLU A 60 0.02 -1.25 1.07
CA GLU A 60 0.87 -0.11 0.76
C GLU A 60 1.67 0.31 2.00
N PHE A 61 1.01 0.36 3.17
CA PHE A 61 1.66 0.66 4.44
C PHE A 61 2.76 -0.35 4.79
N LEU A 62 2.51 -1.66 4.63
CA LEU A 62 3.49 -2.72 4.85
C LEU A 62 4.73 -2.55 3.97
N ARG A 63 4.52 -2.23 2.69
CA ARG A 63 5.61 -1.91 1.75
C ARG A 63 6.41 -0.69 2.20
N MET A 64 5.76 0.34 2.78
CA MET A 64 6.46 1.53 3.29
C MET A 64 7.34 1.21 4.51
N ILE A 65 6.90 0.31 5.40
CA ILE A 65 7.70 -0.12 6.57
C ILE A 65 8.68 -1.26 6.26
N GLY A 66 8.71 -1.76 5.02
CA GLY A 66 9.60 -2.85 4.59
C GLY A 66 9.15 -4.25 5.07
N ARG A 67 7.88 -4.42 5.42
CA ARG A 67 7.25 -5.71 5.74
C ARG A 67 6.69 -6.36 4.48
N SER A 68 6.60 -7.69 4.48
CA SER A 68 5.88 -8.42 3.42
C SER A 68 4.38 -8.08 3.48
N PRO A 69 3.72 -7.89 2.32
CA PRO A 69 2.27 -7.73 2.26
C PRO A 69 1.55 -8.97 2.82
N LEU A 70 0.35 -8.79 3.38
CA LEU A 70 -0.40 -9.83 4.11
C LEU A 70 -1.02 -10.91 3.19
N ASP A 71 -0.70 -10.90 1.90
CA ASP A 71 -1.24 -11.81 0.89
C ASP A 71 -0.44 -13.13 0.74
N ASP A 72 0.48 -13.45 1.66
CA ASP A 72 1.32 -14.67 1.59
C ASP A 72 0.73 -15.89 2.34
N GLU A 73 -0.54 -15.84 2.76
CA GLU A 73 -1.26 -17.03 3.21
C GLU A 73 -1.76 -17.85 1.99
N GLY A 74 -0.87 -18.67 1.42
CA GLY A 74 -1.23 -19.94 0.80
C GLY A 74 -1.47 -19.97 -0.71
N SER A 75 -0.38 -20.04 -1.48
CA SER A 75 -0.38 -20.85 -2.72
C SER A 75 0.72 -21.91 -2.67
N ASP A 76 0.61 -22.81 -1.69
CA ASP A 76 1.11 -24.17 -1.79
C ASP A 76 0.34 -24.87 -2.94
N HIS A 77 0.78 -24.63 -4.17
CA HIS A 77 0.33 -25.39 -5.33
C HIS A 77 0.94 -26.80 -5.21
N LYS A 78 0.24 -27.67 -4.47
CA LYS A 78 0.46 -29.12 -4.52
C LYS A 78 0.33 -29.61 -5.96
N ASN A 79 1.43 -29.71 -6.70
CA ASN A 79 1.49 -30.63 -7.84
C ASN A 79 1.88 -32.02 -7.35
N GLY A 80 0.96 -32.64 -6.61
CA GLY A 80 0.93 -34.07 -6.41
C GLY A 80 0.14 -34.71 -7.56
N ARG A 81 0.82 -35.10 -8.64
CA ARG A 81 0.32 -36.16 -9.53
C ARG A 81 1.33 -37.29 -9.58
N LEU A 82 0.88 -38.40 -9.00
CA LEU A 82 1.55 -39.67 -8.87
C LEU A 82 1.76 -40.38 -10.21
N ALA A 83 2.77 -41.26 -10.17
CA ALA A 83 2.81 -42.62 -10.72
C ALA A 83 2.99 -42.83 -12.23
N GLY A 84 4.00 -43.65 -12.54
CA GLY A 84 3.86 -44.67 -13.58
C GLY A 84 5.13 -44.98 -14.38
N ALA A 85 5.65 -46.19 -14.15
CA ALA A 85 6.40 -47.03 -15.11
C ALA A 85 7.75 -46.48 -15.63
N GLY A 86 8.88 -47.15 -15.40
CA GLY A 86 9.25 -48.37 -16.13
C GLY A 86 9.70 -47.99 -17.55
N ARG A 87 10.85 -48.37 -18.10
CA ARG A 87 11.70 -49.55 -17.96
C ARG A 87 13.00 -49.26 -18.73
N LYS A 88 14.07 -49.96 -18.32
CA LYS A 88 15.22 -50.42 -19.12
C LYS A 88 15.98 -49.41 -19.98
#